data_AF-A0A318CCE3-F1
#
_entry.id   AF-A0A318CCE3-F1
#
_cell.length_a   1.000
_cell.length_b   1.000
_cell.length_c   1.000
_cell.angle_alpha   90.00
_cell.angle_beta   90.00
_cell.angle_gamma   90.00
#
_symmetry.space_group_name_H-M   'P 1'
#
loop_
_entity.id
_entity.type
_entity.pdbx_description
1 polymer ?
#
loop_
_entity_poly.entity_id
_entity_poly.type
_entity_poly.pdbx_seq_one_letter_code
_entity_poly.pdbx_strand_id
1 'polypeptide(L)'
;WEAFRELPPKPSSDVSLMGYVTSVVWVSAGTLTAYFVSIYLGLGAIVAAALVGLVGAALVKDHAVEIYCGAFVGMVSPDVLHDLGHIVLAGVIAGTLYFIARDVFEGYGGKLGAIAFSSWIIVSTSSRCELIDVLLEFRHFGISIMLFSLASAVLTYALSIRLKNGPVVASSLVSLLGGLLLPAFRAENAAELAAVVMAASFVGMSSREKLRSEKAVLFSALIMGIMFIYSANHFGGAGGKLGTLAFGSVVSSRGLVSLGKMIIRKRAIN
;
A
#
# COMPACT_ATOMS: atom_id res chain seq x y z
N TRP A 1 12.95 5.00 -25.64
CA TRP A 1 12.73 3.64 -26.20
C TRP A 1 13.70 2.61 -25.61
N GLU A 2 14.98 2.94 -25.36
CA GLU A 2 15.94 1.99 -24.76
C GLU A 2 15.69 1.64 -23.29
N ALA A 3 15.19 2.58 -22.48
CA ALA A 3 14.85 2.33 -21.07
C ALA A 3 13.66 1.37 -20.83
N PHE A 4 12.93 1.00 -21.89
CA PHE A 4 11.87 -0.02 -21.87
C PHE A 4 12.28 -1.31 -22.59
N ARG A 5 13.50 -1.35 -23.15
CA ARG A 5 14.01 -2.48 -23.94
C ARG A 5 14.86 -3.44 -23.12
N GLU A 6 15.35 -3.00 -21.97
CA GLU A 6 15.82 -3.92 -20.93
C GLU A 6 14.59 -4.66 -20.42
N LEU A 7 14.33 -5.84 -21.00
CA LEU A 7 13.46 -6.84 -20.41
C LEU A 7 13.79 -6.90 -18.91
N PRO A 8 12.78 -6.98 -18.02
CA PRO A 8 13.06 -7.20 -16.61
C PRO A 8 14.04 -8.38 -16.50
N PRO A 9 15.04 -8.30 -15.60
CA PRO A 9 16.00 -9.38 -15.43
C PRO A 9 15.23 -10.70 -15.35
N LYS A 10 15.70 -11.72 -16.09
CA LYS A 10 15.06 -13.04 -16.14
C LYS A 10 14.73 -13.44 -14.70
N PRO A 11 13.45 -13.72 -14.36
CA PRO A 11 13.09 -14.06 -12.99
C PRO A 11 14.02 -15.17 -12.51
N SER A 12 14.55 -15.02 -11.29
CA SER A 12 15.44 -16.01 -10.70
C SER A 12 14.65 -17.31 -10.54
N SER A 13 14.73 -18.16 -11.57
CA SER A 13 13.83 -19.27 -11.76
C SER A 13 14.40 -20.50 -11.06
N ASP A 14 14.22 -20.53 -9.75
CA ASP A 14 13.70 -21.73 -9.12
C ASP A 14 12.26 -21.43 -8.71
N VAL A 15 11.31 -21.77 -9.59
CA VAL A 15 9.88 -21.81 -9.23
C VAL A 15 9.72 -23.01 -8.30
N SER A 16 10.09 -22.80 -7.04
CA SER A 16 9.91 -23.79 -5.98
C SER A 16 8.44 -23.76 -5.58
N LEU A 17 7.76 -24.90 -5.74
CA LEU A 17 6.41 -25.11 -5.21
C LEU A 17 6.34 -24.75 -3.72
N MET A 18 7.42 -25.00 -2.97
CA MET A 18 7.51 -24.62 -1.56
C MET A 18 7.46 -23.11 -1.38
N GLY A 19 8.18 -22.34 -2.21
CA GLY A 19 8.12 -20.88 -2.16
C GLY A 19 6.72 -20.32 -2.41
N TYR A 20 5.99 -20.90 -3.37
CA TYR A 20 4.60 -20.53 -3.66
C TYR A 20 3.68 -20.80 -2.46
N VAL A 21 3.75 -22.01 -1.91
CA VAL A 21 2.94 -22.41 -0.75
C VAL A 21 3.26 -21.50 0.44
N THR A 22 4.53 -21.20 0.70
CA THR A 22 4.95 -20.29 1.76
C THR A 22 4.35 -18.89 1.60
N SER A 23 4.41 -18.30 0.40
CA SER A 23 3.79 -16.98 0.16
C SER A 23 2.29 -17.00 0.41
N VAL A 24 1.58 -18.00 -0.10
CA VAL A 24 0.12 -18.11 0.09
C VAL A 24 -0.25 -18.27 1.57
N VAL A 25 0.49 -19.10 2.32
CA VAL A 25 0.25 -19.33 3.74
C VAL A 25 0.46 -18.04 4.55
N TRP A 26 1.57 -17.34 4.37
CA TRP A 26 1.87 -16.13 5.15
C TRP A 26 0.97 -14.95 4.80
N VAL A 27 0.63 -14.77 3.52
CA VAL A 27 -0.36 -13.77 3.10
C VAL A 27 -1.72 -14.11 3.72
N SER A 28 -2.18 -15.36 3.63
CA SER A 28 -3.47 -15.77 4.22
C SER A 28 -3.50 -15.61 5.74
N ALA A 29 -2.41 -15.94 6.43
CA ALA A 29 -2.27 -15.75 7.87
C ALA A 29 -2.34 -14.25 8.24
N GLY A 30 -1.66 -13.39 7.49
CA GLY A 30 -1.73 -11.93 7.65
C GLY A 30 -3.15 -11.40 7.44
N THR A 31 -3.85 -11.89 6.41
CA THR A 31 -5.24 -11.54 6.10
C THR A 31 -6.18 -11.87 7.25
N LEU A 32 -6.16 -13.12 7.72
CA LEU A 32 -7.04 -13.57 8.79
C LEU A 32 -6.73 -12.85 10.11
N THR A 33 -5.44 -12.65 10.42
CA THR A 33 -5.03 -11.97 11.66
C THR A 33 -5.46 -10.51 11.63
N ALA A 34 -5.24 -9.79 10.53
CA ALA A 34 -5.63 -8.39 10.42
C ALA A 34 -7.15 -8.22 10.46
N TYR A 35 -7.91 -9.11 9.79
CA TYR A 35 -9.37 -9.10 9.87
C TYR A 35 -9.85 -9.36 11.31
N PHE A 36 -9.26 -10.35 11.99
CA PHE A 36 -9.60 -10.67 13.38
C PHE A 36 -9.35 -9.48 14.31
N VAL A 37 -8.15 -8.89 14.24
CA VAL A 37 -7.77 -7.73 15.06
C VAL A 37 -8.63 -6.49 14.72
N SER A 38 -9.00 -6.30 13.46
CA SER A 38 -9.83 -5.19 13.02
C SER A 38 -11.25 -5.30 13.56
N ILE A 39 -11.89 -6.46 13.36
CA ILE A 39 -13.33 -6.65 13.60
C ILE A 39 -13.61 -7.14 15.02
N TYR A 40 -12.94 -8.21 15.46
CA TYR A 40 -13.26 -8.85 16.74
C TYR A 40 -12.61 -8.13 17.93
N LEU A 41 -11.46 -7.48 17.74
CA LEU A 41 -10.85 -6.62 18.78
C LEU A 41 -11.27 -5.14 18.64
N GLY A 42 -12.00 -4.78 17.59
CA GLY A 42 -12.53 -3.44 17.39
C GLY A 42 -11.48 -2.34 17.23
N LEU A 43 -10.24 -2.68 16.85
CA LEU A 43 -9.14 -1.70 16.72
C LEU A 43 -9.23 -0.90 15.41
N GLY A 44 -10.05 -1.33 14.46
CA GLY A 44 -10.19 -0.71 13.15
C GLY A 44 -9.07 -1.10 12.17
N ALA A 45 -9.36 -0.94 10.88
CA ALA A 45 -8.54 -1.50 9.79
C ALA A 45 -7.08 -0.98 9.79
N ILE A 46 -6.88 0.32 9.98
CA ILE A 46 -5.55 0.96 9.91
C ILE A 46 -4.67 0.47 11.07
N VAL A 47 -5.18 0.49 12.30
CA VAL A 47 -4.44 0.05 13.49
C VAL A 47 -4.17 -1.45 13.41
N ALA A 48 -5.17 -2.26 13.01
CA ALA A 48 -5.01 -3.70 12.88
C ALA A 48 -3.91 -4.08 11.88
N ALA A 49 -3.91 -3.49 10.67
CA ALA A 49 -2.89 -3.78 9.68
C ALA A 49 -1.49 -3.31 10.13
N ALA A 50 -1.40 -2.15 10.79
CA ALA A 50 -0.15 -1.64 11.32
C ALA A 50 0.42 -2.55 12.43
N LEU A 51 -0.42 -3.06 13.33
CA LEU A 51 -0.01 -4.03 14.35
C LEU A 51 0.45 -5.35 13.75
N VAL A 52 -0.31 -5.91 12.80
CA VAL A 52 0.05 -7.16 12.12
C VAL A 52 1.36 -7.00 11.35
N GLY A 53 1.59 -5.87 10.68
CA GLY A 53 2.85 -5.56 10.03
C GLY A 53 4.02 -5.46 10.99
N LEU A 54 3.84 -4.78 12.13
CA LEU A 54 4.89 -4.62 13.14
C LEU A 54 5.23 -5.95 13.84
N VAL A 55 4.22 -6.72 14.21
CA VAL A 55 4.38 -8.04 14.83
C VAL A 55 5.00 -9.02 13.84
N GLY A 56 4.55 -9.02 12.58
CA GLY A 56 5.16 -9.83 11.51
C GLY A 56 6.64 -9.49 11.33
N ALA A 57 6.99 -8.21 11.29
CA ALA A 57 8.37 -7.76 11.20
C ALA A 57 9.22 -8.09 12.45
N ALA A 58 8.61 -8.24 13.62
CA ALA A 58 9.33 -8.61 14.85
C ALA A 58 9.53 -10.13 14.98
N LEU A 59 8.49 -10.93 14.70
CA LEU A 59 8.47 -12.37 14.95
C LEU A 59 8.92 -13.19 13.74
N VAL A 60 8.63 -12.74 12.52
CA VAL A 60 8.83 -13.50 11.28
C VAL A 60 9.45 -12.59 10.21
N LYS A 61 10.66 -12.09 10.49
CA LYS A 61 11.37 -11.11 9.66
C LYS A 61 11.43 -11.48 8.18
N ASP A 62 11.68 -12.75 7.87
CA ASP A 62 11.83 -13.25 6.50
C ASP A 62 10.53 -13.27 5.71
N HIS A 63 9.36 -13.19 6.39
CA HIS A 63 8.04 -13.20 5.78
C HIS A 63 7.19 -11.98 6.14
N ALA A 64 7.83 -10.92 6.66
CA ALA A 64 7.14 -9.73 7.11
C ALA A 64 6.40 -9.01 5.97
N VAL A 65 6.93 -9.08 4.75
CA VAL A 65 6.34 -8.44 3.56
C VAL A 65 5.07 -9.18 3.11
N GLU A 66 5.09 -10.51 3.13
CA GLU A 66 3.95 -11.40 2.85
C GLU A 66 2.83 -11.17 3.85
N ILE A 67 3.17 -11.19 5.15
CA ILE A 67 2.22 -10.95 6.24
C ILE A 67 1.59 -9.55 6.09
N TYR A 68 2.40 -8.53 5.77
CA TYR A 68 1.89 -7.17 5.61
C TYR A 68 1.02 -7.00 4.37
N CYS A 69 1.35 -7.70 3.27
CA CYS A 69 0.47 -7.80 2.10
C CYS A 69 -0.88 -8.41 2.45
N GLY A 70 -0.88 -9.52 3.19
CA GLY A 70 -2.08 -10.15 3.72
C GLY A 70 -2.88 -9.22 4.62
N ALA A 71 -2.20 -8.50 5.51
CA ALA A 71 -2.84 -7.54 6.40
C ALA A 71 -3.68 -6.52 5.63
N PHE A 72 -3.22 -6.08 4.45
CA PHE A 72 -3.99 -5.18 3.60
C PHE A 72 -5.24 -5.81 2.98
N VAL A 73 -5.20 -7.10 2.67
CA VAL A 73 -6.40 -7.85 2.24
C VAL A 73 -7.41 -7.89 3.39
N GLY A 74 -6.93 -8.13 4.62
CA GLY A 74 -7.75 -8.20 5.83
C GLY A 74 -8.35 -6.87 6.30
N MET A 75 -7.97 -5.74 5.70
CA MET A 75 -8.55 -4.41 5.98
C MET A 75 -9.93 -4.18 5.35
N VAL A 76 -10.57 -5.22 4.79
CA VAL A 76 -11.90 -5.10 4.20
C VAL A 76 -12.92 -4.59 5.22
N SER A 77 -13.76 -3.64 4.81
CA SER A 77 -14.83 -3.12 5.67
C SER A 77 -15.92 -4.17 5.85
N PRO A 78 -16.45 -4.38 7.07
CA PRO A 78 -17.62 -5.22 7.31
C PRO A 78 -18.87 -4.75 6.55
N ASP A 79 -18.90 -3.50 6.10
CA ASP A 79 -19.98 -2.95 5.27
C ASP A 79 -19.95 -3.45 3.82
N VAL A 80 -18.83 -4.03 3.37
CA VAL A 80 -18.78 -4.76 2.09
C VAL A 80 -19.53 -6.07 2.28
N LEU A 81 -20.45 -6.43 1.38
CA LEU A 81 -21.18 -7.71 1.44
C LEU A 81 -20.21 -8.90 1.21
N HIS A 82 -19.59 -9.40 2.26
CA HIS A 82 -18.64 -10.50 2.22
C HIS A 82 -18.83 -11.46 3.40
N ASP A 83 -18.43 -12.71 3.24
CA ASP A 83 -18.32 -13.70 4.31
C ASP A 83 -16.86 -14.10 4.56
N LEU A 84 -16.61 -14.95 5.56
CA LEU A 84 -15.27 -15.47 5.85
C LEU A 84 -14.68 -16.25 4.66
N GLY A 85 -15.50 -16.90 3.84
CA GLY A 85 -15.06 -17.59 2.63
C GLY A 85 -14.48 -16.62 1.60
N HIS A 86 -15.11 -15.46 1.40
CA HIS A 86 -14.62 -14.40 0.51
C HIS A 86 -13.27 -13.85 0.99
N ILE A 87 -13.08 -13.69 2.31
CA ILE A 87 -11.82 -13.21 2.89
C ILE A 87 -10.69 -14.22 2.67
N VAL A 88 -10.95 -15.51 2.94
CA VAL A 88 -9.97 -16.58 2.70
C VAL A 88 -9.62 -16.66 1.22
N LEU A 89 -10.62 -16.62 0.34
CA LEU A 89 -10.42 -16.63 -1.10
C LEU A 89 -9.59 -15.42 -1.57
N ALA A 90 -9.90 -14.22 -1.08
CA ALA A 90 -9.12 -13.02 -1.38
C ALA A 90 -7.66 -13.15 -0.89
N GLY A 91 -7.44 -13.73 0.29
CA GLY A 91 -6.11 -14.01 0.83
C GLY A 91 -5.30 -14.97 -0.04
N VAL A 92 -5.93 -16.07 -0.51
CA VAL A 92 -5.30 -17.03 -1.41
C VAL A 92 -4.96 -16.40 -2.76
N ILE A 93 -5.91 -15.65 -3.35
CA ILE A 93 -5.68 -14.94 -4.61
C ILE A 93 -4.55 -13.92 -4.46
N ALA A 94 -4.53 -13.14 -3.38
CA ALA A 94 -3.47 -12.19 -3.09
C ALA A 94 -2.11 -12.87 -2.92
N GLY A 95 -2.05 -14.04 -2.26
CA GLY A 95 -0.84 -14.83 -2.12
C GLY A 95 -0.28 -15.30 -3.46
N THR A 96 -1.18 -15.76 -4.34
CA THR A 96 -0.83 -16.14 -5.71
C THR A 96 -0.32 -14.95 -6.53
N LEU A 97 -1.05 -13.83 -6.49
CA LEU A 97 -0.65 -12.59 -7.17
C LEU A 97 0.69 -12.06 -6.63
N TYR A 98 0.92 -12.13 -5.32
CA TYR A 98 2.17 -11.74 -4.69
C TYR A 98 3.34 -12.58 -5.21
N PHE A 99 3.18 -13.91 -5.25
CA PHE A 99 4.22 -14.81 -5.74
C PHE A 99 4.56 -14.55 -7.21
N ILE A 100 3.54 -14.38 -8.07
CA ILE A 100 3.74 -14.09 -9.51
C ILE A 100 4.39 -12.71 -9.70
N ALA A 101 3.98 -11.72 -8.91
CA ALA A 101 4.47 -10.36 -9.03
C ALA A 101 5.77 -10.09 -8.25
N ARG A 102 6.38 -11.09 -7.58
CA ARG A 102 7.50 -10.87 -6.64
C ARG A 102 8.67 -10.11 -7.27
N ASP A 103 9.08 -10.51 -8.46
CA ASP A 103 10.20 -9.92 -9.22
C ASP A 103 9.79 -8.64 -9.99
N VAL A 104 8.50 -8.27 -9.97
CA VAL A 104 7.96 -7.14 -10.73
C VAL A 104 7.81 -5.92 -9.82
N PHE A 105 8.27 -4.75 -10.26
CA PHE A 105 8.20 -3.50 -9.48
C PHE A 105 8.78 -3.60 -8.06
N GLU A 106 9.87 -4.37 -7.89
CA GLU A 106 10.59 -4.41 -6.62
C GLU A 106 11.03 -3.01 -6.17
N GLY A 107 10.87 -2.76 -4.87
CA GLY A 107 11.22 -1.47 -4.26
C GLY A 107 10.29 -0.31 -4.59
N TYR A 108 9.18 -0.52 -5.31
CA TYR A 108 8.12 0.47 -5.46
C TYR A 108 7.15 0.41 -4.27
N GLY A 109 6.97 1.55 -3.61
CA GLY A 109 6.00 1.70 -2.54
C GLY A 109 4.56 1.46 -3.01
N GLY A 110 3.73 0.87 -2.13
CA GLY A 110 2.31 0.61 -2.42
C GLY A 110 2.01 -0.68 -3.20
N LYS A 111 3.02 -1.35 -3.79
CA LYS A 111 2.85 -2.60 -4.57
C LYS A 111 1.99 -3.65 -3.86
N LEU A 112 2.23 -3.87 -2.57
CA LEU A 112 1.51 -4.86 -1.77
C LEU A 112 0.01 -4.55 -1.67
N GLY A 113 -0.35 -3.28 -1.46
CA GLY A 113 -1.76 -2.91 -1.43
C GLY A 113 -2.40 -2.96 -2.82
N ALA A 114 -1.65 -2.69 -3.89
CA ALA A 114 -2.13 -2.93 -5.25
C ALA A 114 -2.49 -4.42 -5.49
N ILE A 115 -1.63 -5.34 -5.02
CA ILE A 115 -1.90 -6.79 -5.06
C ILE A 115 -3.17 -7.14 -4.26
N ALA A 116 -3.28 -6.63 -3.03
CA ALA A 116 -4.44 -6.87 -2.17
C ALA A 116 -5.75 -6.27 -2.75
N PHE A 117 -5.67 -5.13 -3.40
CA PHE A 117 -6.82 -4.54 -4.07
C PHE A 117 -7.24 -5.37 -5.29
N SER A 118 -6.28 -5.82 -6.10
CA SER A 118 -6.55 -6.70 -7.24
C SER A 118 -7.23 -8.00 -6.83
N SER A 119 -6.86 -8.61 -5.70
CA SER A 119 -7.56 -9.81 -5.21
C SER A 119 -9.02 -9.52 -4.86
N TRP A 120 -9.32 -8.40 -4.21
CA TRP A 120 -10.70 -8.01 -3.90
C TRP A 120 -11.54 -7.71 -5.14
N ILE A 121 -10.95 -7.10 -6.18
CA ILE A 121 -11.64 -6.90 -7.46
C ILE A 121 -11.97 -8.25 -8.13
N ILE A 122 -11.06 -9.22 -8.11
CA ILE A 122 -11.30 -10.56 -8.66
C ILE A 122 -12.43 -11.27 -7.88
N VAL A 123 -12.41 -11.20 -6.54
CA VAL A 123 -13.46 -11.80 -5.71
C VAL A 123 -14.80 -11.09 -5.92
N SER A 124 -14.82 -9.76 -5.94
CA SER A 124 -16.03 -8.96 -6.14
C SER A 124 -16.69 -9.25 -7.50
N THR A 125 -15.91 -9.29 -8.58
CA THR A 125 -16.42 -9.61 -9.92
C THR A 125 -16.95 -11.04 -10.05
N SER A 126 -16.39 -11.98 -9.28
CA SER A 126 -16.83 -13.38 -9.27
C SER A 126 -18.09 -13.61 -8.42
N SER A 127 -18.22 -12.90 -7.30
CA SER A 127 -19.26 -13.14 -6.29
C SER A 127 -20.37 -12.08 -6.21
N ARG A 128 -20.36 -11.05 -7.08
CA ARG A 128 -21.27 -9.88 -7.03
C ARG A 128 -21.22 -9.11 -5.69
N CYS A 129 -20.07 -9.10 -5.01
CA CYS A 129 -19.89 -8.24 -3.83
C CYS A 129 -19.78 -6.78 -4.29
N GLU A 130 -20.72 -5.93 -3.90
CA GLU A 130 -20.66 -4.49 -4.23
C GLU A 130 -19.67 -3.78 -3.31
N LEU A 131 -18.74 -3.05 -3.92
CA LEU A 131 -17.86 -2.13 -3.19
C LEU A 131 -18.61 -0.84 -2.87
N ILE A 132 -18.19 -0.15 -1.81
CA ILE A 132 -18.91 1.00 -1.29
C ILE A 132 -18.50 2.25 -2.07
N ASP A 133 -19.43 2.89 -2.75
CA ASP A 133 -19.22 4.24 -3.30
C ASP A 133 -19.86 5.27 -2.36
N VAL A 134 -19.04 5.90 -1.51
CA VAL A 134 -19.51 7.00 -0.65
C VAL A 134 -19.26 8.33 -1.36
N LEU A 135 -20.30 9.11 -1.61
CA LEU A 135 -20.19 10.49 -2.09
C LEU A 135 -19.82 11.42 -0.92
N LEU A 136 -18.53 11.66 -0.70
CA LEU A 136 -18.04 12.69 0.21
C LEU A 136 -17.48 13.88 -0.58
N GLU A 137 -17.96 15.09 -0.28
CA GLU A 137 -17.40 16.34 -0.81
C GLU A 137 -16.23 16.82 0.07
N PHE A 138 -14.99 16.55 -0.35
CA PHE A 138 -13.79 16.89 0.43
C PHE A 138 -13.23 18.30 0.19
N ARG A 139 -14.00 19.23 -0.40
CA ARG A 139 -13.45 20.50 -0.92
C ARG A 139 -12.81 21.39 0.15
N HIS A 140 -13.27 21.32 1.39
CA HIS A 140 -12.69 22.06 2.53
C HIS A 140 -11.60 21.27 3.30
N PHE A 141 -11.42 19.98 3.01
CA PHE A 141 -10.54 19.07 3.76
C PHE A 141 -9.26 18.68 2.99
N GLY A 142 -9.17 19.02 1.70
CA GLY A 142 -8.05 18.66 0.84
C GLY A 142 -6.68 19.17 1.31
N ILE A 143 -6.61 20.32 2.00
CA ILE A 143 -5.34 20.85 2.52
C ILE A 143 -4.77 19.93 3.61
N SER A 144 -5.61 19.48 4.54
CA SER A 144 -5.20 18.53 5.59
C SER A 144 -4.69 17.23 4.98
N ILE A 145 -5.39 16.69 3.98
CA ILE A 145 -4.94 15.51 3.23
C ILE A 145 -3.52 15.72 2.66
N MET A 146 -3.27 16.87 2.03
CA MET A 146 -1.95 17.18 1.48
C MET A 146 -0.87 17.25 2.56
N LEU A 147 -1.13 17.95 3.66
CA LEU A 147 -0.16 18.10 4.75
C LEU A 147 0.19 16.76 5.38
N PHE A 148 -0.81 15.96 5.74
CA PHE A 148 -0.59 14.63 6.32
C PHE A 148 0.08 13.67 5.33
N SER A 149 -0.25 13.75 4.03
CA SER A 149 0.40 12.96 3.00
C SER A 149 1.90 13.27 2.90
N LEU A 150 2.25 14.55 2.76
CA LEU A 150 3.65 14.97 2.64
C LEU A 150 4.46 14.63 3.89
N ALA A 151 3.90 14.93 5.08
CA ALA A 151 4.56 14.67 6.36
C ALA A 151 4.80 13.17 6.59
N SER A 152 3.77 12.34 6.39
CA SER A 152 3.85 10.89 6.65
C SER A 152 4.78 10.18 5.68
N ALA A 153 4.79 10.57 4.40
CA ALA A 153 5.69 9.98 3.41
C ALA A 153 7.16 10.28 3.73
N VAL A 154 7.47 11.54 4.09
CA VAL A 154 8.84 11.93 4.48
C VAL A 154 9.25 11.27 5.79
N LEU A 155 8.36 11.24 6.78
CA LEU A 155 8.62 10.57 8.05
C LEU A 155 8.92 9.08 7.83
N THR A 156 8.09 8.39 7.04
CA THR A 156 8.29 6.98 6.73
C THR A 156 9.59 6.74 5.97
N TYR A 157 9.92 7.58 4.99
CA TYR A 157 11.20 7.49 4.28
C TYR A 157 12.40 7.71 5.20
N ALA A 158 12.32 8.67 6.12
CA ALA A 158 13.37 8.91 7.11
C ALA A 158 13.55 7.71 8.05
N LEU A 159 12.46 7.14 8.58
CA LEU A 159 12.51 5.96 9.45
C LEU A 159 13.02 4.72 8.69
N SER A 160 12.58 4.53 7.44
CA SER A 160 12.95 3.38 6.61
C SER A 160 14.43 3.44 6.18
N ILE A 161 14.85 4.56 5.57
CA ILE A 161 16.15 4.69 4.92
C ILE A 161 17.22 5.28 5.84
N ARG A 162 16.92 6.34 6.59
CA ARG A 162 17.93 7.02 7.43
C ARG A 162 18.16 6.27 8.75
N LEU A 163 17.10 5.78 9.38
CA LEU A 163 17.20 4.99 10.62
C LEU A 163 17.35 3.48 10.39
N LYS A 164 17.29 3.01 9.14
CA LYS A 164 17.48 1.60 8.76
C LYS A 164 16.52 0.62 9.46
N ASN A 165 15.32 1.09 9.83
CA ASN A 165 14.31 0.22 10.45
C ASN A 165 13.66 -0.74 9.44
N GLY A 166 13.88 -0.51 8.14
CA GLY A 166 13.25 -1.28 7.07
C GLY A 166 11.85 -0.76 6.69
N PRO A 167 11.38 -1.09 5.48
CA PRO A 167 10.18 -0.50 4.90
C PRO A 167 8.89 -0.85 5.66
N VAL A 168 8.73 -2.12 6.05
CA VAL A 168 7.51 -2.61 6.74
C VAL A 168 7.40 -2.01 8.14
N VAL A 169 8.50 -2.01 8.91
CA VAL A 169 8.52 -1.43 10.27
C VAL A 169 8.25 0.06 10.22
N ALA A 170 8.92 0.80 9.32
CA ALA A 170 8.73 2.25 9.20
C ALA A 170 7.28 2.60 8.84
N SER A 171 6.71 1.95 7.84
CA SER A 171 5.31 2.17 7.44
C SER A 171 4.33 1.78 8.55
N SER A 172 4.53 0.62 9.18
CA SER A 172 3.69 0.15 10.28
C SER A 172 3.72 1.12 11.46
N LEU A 173 4.88 1.65 11.85
CA LEU A 173 4.99 2.63 12.94
C LEU A 173 4.26 3.93 12.61
N VAL A 174 4.47 4.49 11.41
CA VAL A 174 3.82 5.76 11.01
C VAL A 174 2.31 5.59 10.92
N SER A 175 1.84 4.49 10.36
CA SER A 175 0.41 4.17 10.27
C SER A 175 -0.23 3.89 11.62
N LEU A 176 0.48 3.24 12.54
CA LEU A 176 0.02 3.02 13.91
C LEU A 176 -0.12 4.34 14.66
N LEU A 177 0.88 5.22 14.54
CA LEU A 177 0.83 6.57 15.13
C LEU A 177 -0.33 7.37 14.56
N GLY A 178 -0.54 7.37 13.25
CA GLY A 178 -1.68 8.03 12.63
C GLY A 178 -3.02 7.46 13.13
N GLY A 179 -3.15 6.13 13.14
CA GLY A 179 -4.36 5.44 13.56
C GLY A 179 -4.72 5.62 15.04
N LEU A 180 -3.74 5.83 15.92
CA LEU A 180 -3.97 6.04 17.36
C LEU A 180 -4.06 7.52 17.75
N LEU A 181 -3.16 8.37 17.23
CA LEU A 181 -3.08 9.77 17.64
C LEU A 181 -4.22 10.60 17.06
N LEU A 182 -4.61 10.39 15.80
CA LEU A 182 -5.65 11.19 15.16
C LEU A 182 -7.00 11.06 15.87
N PRO A 183 -7.48 9.85 16.21
CA PRO A 183 -8.68 9.71 17.05
C PRO A 183 -8.49 10.25 18.47
N ALA A 184 -7.31 10.05 19.09
CA ALA A 184 -7.04 10.50 20.45
C ALA A 184 -7.10 12.03 20.61
N PHE A 185 -6.65 12.78 19.60
CA PHE A 185 -6.75 14.25 19.57
C PHE A 185 -8.12 14.76 19.08
N ARG A 186 -9.10 13.87 18.85
CA ARG A 186 -10.42 14.20 18.30
C ARG A 186 -10.34 15.02 17.01
N ALA A 187 -9.38 14.68 16.14
CA ALA A 187 -9.26 15.32 14.84
C ALA A 187 -10.56 15.11 14.04
N GLU A 188 -11.06 16.16 13.40
CA GLU A 188 -12.15 16.03 12.43
C GLU A 188 -11.71 15.05 11.33
N ASN A 189 -12.58 14.10 10.97
CA ASN A 189 -12.30 13.06 9.97
C ASN A 189 -11.03 12.23 10.27
N ALA A 190 -10.85 11.86 11.55
CA ALA A 190 -9.69 11.10 12.00
C ALA A 190 -9.47 9.78 11.24
N ALA A 191 -10.54 9.10 10.83
CA ALA A 191 -10.45 7.84 10.09
C ALA A 191 -9.87 8.05 8.68
N GLU A 192 -10.32 9.10 7.98
CA GLU A 192 -9.86 9.48 6.66
C GLU A 192 -8.39 9.95 6.72
N LEU A 193 -8.03 10.78 7.69
CA LEU A 193 -6.63 11.19 7.89
C LEU A 193 -5.74 9.99 8.21
N ALA A 194 -6.20 9.03 9.01
CA ALA A 194 -5.44 7.81 9.28
C ALA A 194 -5.23 6.97 8.01
N ALA A 195 -6.23 6.91 7.13
CA ALA A 195 -6.10 6.29 5.82
C ALA A 195 -5.11 7.04 4.90
N VAL A 196 -5.10 8.37 4.93
CA VAL A 196 -4.10 9.19 4.21
C VAL A 196 -2.70 8.94 4.74
N VAL A 197 -2.51 8.91 6.07
CA VAL A 197 -1.22 8.61 6.71
C VAL A 197 -0.71 7.25 6.26
N MET A 198 -1.56 6.22 6.30
CA MET A 198 -1.23 4.87 5.84
C MET A 198 -0.85 4.85 4.36
N ALA A 199 -1.67 5.44 3.47
CA ALA A 199 -1.37 5.52 2.05
C ALA A 199 -0.06 6.25 1.76
N ALA A 200 0.22 7.34 2.47
CA ALA A 200 1.44 8.13 2.29
C ALA A 200 2.67 7.43 2.84
N SER A 201 2.52 6.66 3.92
CA SER A 201 3.58 5.80 4.43
C SER A 201 4.04 4.79 3.38
N PHE A 202 3.11 4.30 2.54
CA PHE A 202 3.46 3.41 1.43
C PHE A 202 4.24 4.10 0.32
N VAL A 203 4.09 5.41 0.12
CA VAL A 203 4.99 6.15 -0.77
C VAL A 203 6.40 6.20 -0.15
N GLY A 204 6.47 6.51 1.14
CA GLY A 204 7.73 6.64 1.89
C GLY A 204 8.52 5.34 2.08
N MET A 205 7.87 4.18 2.04
CA MET A 205 8.55 2.87 2.09
C MET A 205 9.26 2.48 0.78
N SER A 206 9.13 3.29 -0.29
CA SER A 206 9.85 3.05 -1.55
C SER A 206 11.36 2.99 -1.32
N SER A 207 12.02 2.07 -2.02
CA SER A 207 13.47 1.90 -1.93
C SER A 207 14.23 3.14 -2.42
N ARG A 208 15.45 3.32 -1.92
CA ARG A 208 16.34 4.42 -2.32
C ARG A 208 16.71 4.38 -3.81
N GLU A 209 16.66 3.20 -4.43
CA GLU A 209 16.88 3.02 -5.86
C GLU A 209 15.78 3.66 -6.69
N LYS A 210 14.51 3.56 -6.24
CA LYS A 210 13.37 4.15 -6.92
C LYS A 210 13.22 5.63 -6.55
N LEU A 211 13.16 5.95 -5.25
CA LEU A 211 13.06 7.32 -4.76
C LEU A 211 14.37 7.73 -4.07
N ARG A 212 15.25 8.39 -4.83
CA ARG A 212 16.63 8.71 -4.41
C ARG A 212 16.75 9.80 -3.34
N SER A 213 15.73 10.63 -3.17
CA SER A 213 15.76 11.79 -2.29
C SER A 213 14.39 12.12 -1.70
N GLU A 214 14.40 12.86 -0.60
CA GLU A 214 13.20 13.37 0.06
C GLU A 214 12.37 14.23 -0.90
N LYS A 215 13.00 14.94 -1.84
CA LYS A 215 12.30 15.69 -2.90
C LYS A 215 11.51 14.77 -3.83
N ALA A 216 12.07 13.61 -4.19
CA ALA A 216 11.37 12.62 -5.02
C ALA A 216 10.21 11.96 -4.26
N VAL A 217 10.38 11.74 -2.94
CA VAL A 217 9.32 11.26 -2.05
C VAL A 217 8.20 12.30 -1.95
N LEU A 218 8.53 13.57 -1.69
CA LEU A 218 7.56 14.67 -1.64
C LEU A 218 6.78 14.81 -2.94
N PHE A 219 7.45 14.73 -4.09
CA PHE A 219 6.77 14.79 -5.39
C PHE A 219 5.81 13.62 -5.60
N SER A 220 6.19 12.41 -5.19
CA SER A 220 5.31 11.23 -5.27
C SER A 220 4.14 11.34 -4.28
N ALA A 221 4.39 11.84 -3.06
CA ALA A 221 3.37 12.04 -2.03
C ALA A 221 2.37 13.14 -2.39
N LEU A 222 2.81 14.18 -3.12
CA LEU A 222 1.92 15.18 -3.71
C LEU A 222 0.96 14.53 -4.71
N ILE A 223 1.47 13.72 -5.64
CA ILE A 223 0.63 12.98 -6.60
C ILE A 223 -0.31 12.04 -5.84
N MET A 224 0.17 11.33 -4.82
CA MET A 224 -0.67 10.45 -4.00
C MET A 224 -1.81 11.22 -3.34
N GLY A 225 -1.53 12.36 -2.70
CA GLY A 225 -2.55 13.19 -2.07
C GLY A 225 -3.62 13.66 -3.08
N ILE A 226 -3.20 14.03 -4.30
CA ILE A 226 -4.13 14.40 -5.38
C ILE A 226 -4.99 13.20 -5.76
N MET A 227 -4.38 12.04 -6.01
CA MET A 227 -5.09 10.80 -6.31
C MET A 227 -6.06 10.41 -5.20
N PHE A 228 -5.68 10.59 -3.93
CA PHE A 228 -6.54 10.30 -2.78
C PHE A 228 -7.79 11.17 -2.78
N ILE A 229 -7.65 12.49 -3.00
CA ILE A 229 -8.80 13.41 -3.04
C ILE A 229 -9.80 13.00 -4.13
N TYR A 230 -9.33 12.62 -5.32
CA TYR A 230 -10.22 12.21 -6.42
C TYR A 230 -10.74 10.77 -6.28
N SER A 231 -9.98 9.89 -5.64
CA SER A 231 -10.35 8.48 -5.47
C SER A 231 -11.20 8.23 -4.23
N ALA A 232 -11.34 9.20 -3.32
CA ALA A 232 -12.03 9.00 -2.05
C ALA A 232 -13.44 8.42 -2.21
N ASN A 233 -14.15 8.80 -3.28
CA ASN A 233 -15.53 8.38 -3.53
C ASN A 233 -15.71 7.05 -4.27
N HIS A 234 -14.64 6.40 -4.71
CA HIS A 234 -14.71 5.19 -5.55
C HIS A 234 -14.09 3.98 -4.85
N PHE A 235 -14.75 2.83 -4.86
CA PHE A 235 -14.20 1.56 -4.32
C PHE A 235 -13.84 1.59 -2.83
N GLY A 236 -14.67 2.26 -2.03
CA GLY A 236 -14.60 2.20 -0.56
C GLY A 236 -14.77 0.78 -0.03
N GLY A 237 -14.19 0.52 1.14
CA GLY A 237 -14.33 -0.75 1.84
C GLY A 237 -13.45 -1.91 1.34
N ALA A 238 -12.86 -1.85 0.14
CA ALA A 238 -11.89 -2.87 -0.27
C ALA A 238 -10.52 -2.70 0.38
N GLY A 239 -9.99 -3.82 0.91
CA GLY A 239 -8.60 -3.92 1.32
C GLY A 239 -7.65 -3.59 0.18
N GLY A 240 -6.57 -2.84 0.48
CA GLY A 240 -5.49 -2.56 -0.48
C GLY A 240 -5.61 -1.28 -1.31
N LYS A 241 -6.79 -0.62 -1.40
CA LYS A 241 -6.99 0.62 -2.19
C LYS A 241 -5.90 1.68 -1.93
N LEU A 242 -5.57 1.90 -0.66
CA LEU A 242 -4.54 2.85 -0.22
C LEU A 242 -3.17 2.57 -0.86
N GLY A 243 -2.80 1.29 -0.97
CA GLY A 243 -1.56 0.90 -1.63
C GLY A 243 -1.63 1.04 -3.15
N THR A 244 -2.79 0.82 -3.78
CA THR A 244 -2.97 1.11 -5.22
C THR A 244 -2.72 2.58 -5.53
N LEU A 245 -3.25 3.51 -4.71
CA LEU A 245 -3.00 4.94 -4.86
C LEU A 245 -1.53 5.29 -4.70
N ALA A 246 -0.89 4.75 -3.67
CA ALA A 246 0.54 4.95 -3.44
C ALA A 246 1.39 4.40 -4.59
N PHE A 247 1.11 3.18 -5.04
CA PHE A 247 1.80 2.54 -6.15
C PHE A 247 1.66 3.34 -7.45
N GLY A 248 0.42 3.71 -7.81
CA GLY A 248 0.14 4.55 -8.96
C GLY A 248 0.88 5.88 -8.89
N SER A 249 0.96 6.50 -7.71
CA SER A 249 1.68 7.76 -7.52
C SER A 249 3.19 7.64 -7.73
N VAL A 250 3.82 6.57 -7.23
CA VAL A 250 5.26 6.34 -7.34
C VAL A 250 5.64 5.98 -8.78
N VAL A 251 4.84 5.14 -9.44
CA VAL A 251 5.04 4.80 -10.86
C VAL A 251 4.87 6.05 -11.74
N SER A 252 3.83 6.85 -11.49
CA SER A 252 3.57 8.09 -12.25
C SER A 252 4.68 9.11 -12.05
N SER A 253 5.13 9.33 -10.82
CA SER A 253 6.20 10.29 -10.51
C SER A 253 7.52 9.90 -11.21
N ARG A 254 7.87 8.62 -11.18
CA ARG A 254 9.03 8.06 -11.89
C ARG A 254 8.90 8.20 -13.39
N GLY A 255 7.73 7.90 -13.94
CA GLY A 255 7.42 8.05 -15.37
C GLY A 255 7.62 9.49 -15.85
N LEU A 256 7.05 10.46 -15.13
CA LEU A 256 7.18 11.90 -15.42
C LEU A 256 8.65 12.37 -15.38
N VAL A 257 9.39 12.00 -14.34
CA VAL A 257 10.82 12.36 -14.24
C VAL A 257 11.65 11.74 -15.37
N SER A 258 11.35 10.49 -15.75
CA SER A 258 12.03 9.81 -16.86
C SER A 258 11.76 10.50 -18.20
N LEU A 259 10.50 10.85 -18.46
CA LEU A 259 10.09 11.55 -19.67
C LEU A 259 10.74 12.94 -19.77
N GLY A 260 10.74 13.71 -18.67
CA GLY A 260 11.38 15.03 -18.63
C GLY A 260 12.88 14.98 -18.95
N LYS A 261 13.60 14.00 -18.38
CA LYS A 261 15.03 13.78 -18.70
C LYS A 261 15.25 13.44 -20.17
N MET A 262 14.36 12.64 -20.78
CA MET A 262 14.45 12.29 -22.19
C MET A 262 14.27 13.52 -23.09
N ILE A 263 13.31 14.39 -22.78
CA ILE A 263 13.03 15.62 -23.53
C ILE A 263 14.22 16.58 -23.44
N ILE A 264 14.77 16.80 -22.25
CA ILE A 264 15.93 17.67 -22.04
C ILE A 264 17.14 17.13 -22.81
N ARG A 265 17.41 15.82 -22.73
CA ARG A 265 18.51 15.19 -23.47
C ARG A 265 18.35 15.34 -24.99
N LYS A 266 17.12 15.20 -25.51
CA LYS A 266 16.85 15.41 -26.94
C LYS A 266 17.07 16.86 -27.36
N ARG A 267 16.72 17.84 -26.52
CA ARG A 267 16.98 19.26 -26.76
C ARG A 267 18.46 19.66 -26.64
N ALA A 268 19.28 18.87 -25.94
CA ALA A 268 20.72 19.13 -25.81
C ALA A 268 21.54 18.52 -26.97
N ILE A 269 20.95 17.62 -27.76
CA ILE A 269 21.58 16.97 -28.91
C ILE A 269 21.20 17.69 -30.23
N ASN A 270 20.08 18.41 -30.25
CA ASN A 270 19.65 19.30 -31.33
C ASN A 270 20.18 20.72 -31.10
#